data_AF-A0A6C0GEG5-F1
#
_entry.id   AF-A0A6C0GEG5-F1
#
_cell.length_a   1.000
_cell.length_b   1.000
_cell.length_c   1.000
_cell.angle_alpha   90.00
_cell.angle_beta   90.00
_cell.angle_gamma   90.00
#
_symmetry.space_group_name_H-M   'P 1'
#
loop_
_entity.id
_entity.type
_entity.pdbx_description
1 polymer ?
#
loop_
_entity_poly.entity_id
_entity_poly.type
_entity_poly.pdbx_seq_one_letter_code
_entity_poly.pdbx_strand_id
1 'polypeptide(L)'
;MKKRTYKVLLGLVLILLASCEKKTAEPEITCPELYFYDNGQKVKLDLYLDKIFVTFKNANGYAEKNEAIAQFNVLQKVEVADEIQCGACSVPRLSHSTDCKQVYKAITTLHQSPEVIYTSPCVMSRDGSIKIVTDYFLVKLKATTSQEEVNSLLQEYGIIGKHGFYDNSLEGGFQVDKTSKANALEMANLFYETGKFEYCIPHFIEWHK
;
A
#
# COMPACT_ATOMS: atom_id res chain seq x y z
N MET A 1 -16.28 54.34 62.32
CA MET A 1 -15.90 54.10 60.90
C MET A 1 -14.39 53.97 60.78
N LYS A 2 -13.89 52.74 60.51
CA LYS A 2 -12.65 52.39 59.76
C LYS A 2 -12.34 50.92 60.02
N LYS A 3 -12.87 50.03 59.17
CA LYS A 3 -12.51 48.61 59.14
C LYS A 3 -11.15 48.48 58.44
N ARG A 4 -10.16 47.96 59.15
CA ARG A 4 -8.91 47.43 58.57
C ARG A 4 -9.18 46.01 58.12
N THR A 5 -9.14 45.76 56.82
CA THR A 5 -9.18 44.41 56.25
C THR A 5 -7.75 43.99 55.93
N TYR A 6 -7.24 43.03 56.69
CA TYR A 6 -5.99 42.33 56.40
C TYR A 6 -6.19 41.48 55.13
N LYS A 7 -5.44 41.78 54.07
CA LYS A 7 -5.25 40.89 52.92
C LYS A 7 -3.95 40.11 53.14
N VAL A 8 -4.06 38.89 53.64
CA VAL A 8 -3.01 37.85 53.61
C VAL A 8 -3.76 36.55 53.29
N LEU A 9 -3.76 36.12 52.02
CA LEU A 9 -2.92 35.03 51.49
C LEU A 9 -3.48 33.63 51.84
N LEU A 10 -4.34 33.13 50.96
CA LEU A 10 -4.68 31.72 50.76
C LEU A 10 -5.30 31.67 49.37
N GLY A 11 -4.88 30.91 48.37
CA GLY A 11 -3.89 29.87 48.24
C GLY A 11 -4.04 29.42 46.78
N LEU A 12 -2.92 29.23 46.11
CA LEU A 12 -2.75 28.49 44.86
C LEU A 12 -3.96 27.66 44.40
N VAL A 13 -4.73 28.18 43.44
CA VAL A 13 -5.43 27.35 42.45
C VAL A 13 -5.04 27.89 41.06
N LEU A 14 -3.73 27.91 40.83
CA LEU A 14 -3.15 27.83 39.50
C LEU A 14 -3.21 26.36 39.06
N ILE A 15 -4.41 25.89 38.74
CA ILE A 15 -4.55 24.76 37.80
C ILE A 15 -5.04 25.41 36.52
N LEU A 16 -4.10 26.10 35.87
CA LEU A 16 -4.12 26.22 34.42
C LEU A 16 -4.21 24.78 33.90
N LEU A 17 -5.41 24.34 33.58
CA LEU A 17 -5.63 23.32 32.57
C LEU A 17 -5.11 23.93 31.26
N ALA A 18 -3.79 24.04 31.15
CA ALA A 18 -3.12 23.92 29.87
C ALA A 18 -3.43 22.50 29.42
N SER A 19 -4.62 22.34 28.85
CA SER A 19 -4.98 21.23 27.99
C SER A 19 -3.96 21.30 26.88
N CYS A 20 -2.85 20.61 27.10
CA CYS A 20 -1.85 20.34 26.11
C CYS A 20 -2.55 19.35 25.17
N GLU A 21 -3.38 19.89 24.27
CA GLU A 21 -3.73 19.21 23.03
C GLU A 21 -2.38 18.93 22.37
N LYS A 22 -1.84 17.75 22.65
CA LYS A 22 -0.79 17.14 21.85
C LYS A 22 -1.40 17.09 20.45
N LYS A 23 -1.12 18.10 19.64
CA LYS A 23 -1.26 18.01 18.19
C LYS A 23 -0.39 16.82 17.82
N THR A 24 -1.01 15.65 17.72
CA THR A 24 -0.44 14.52 17.00
C THR A 24 -0.18 15.05 15.61
N ALA A 25 1.09 15.36 15.33
CA ALA A 25 1.51 15.69 13.98
C ALA A 25 1.05 14.53 13.10
N GLU A 26 0.25 14.83 12.07
CA GLU A 26 -0.08 13.82 11.06
C GLU A 26 1.24 13.26 10.52
N PRO A 27 1.35 11.93 10.36
CA PRO A 27 2.58 11.33 9.84
C PRO A 27 2.92 11.99 8.51
N GLU A 28 4.17 12.43 8.38
CA GLU A 28 4.63 13.07 7.15
C GLU A 28 4.63 12.04 6.02
N ILE A 29 3.73 12.20 5.04
CA ILE A 29 3.68 11.34 3.86
C ILE A 29 4.90 11.68 3.00
N THR A 30 5.81 10.71 2.90
CA THR A 30 6.97 10.78 2.00
C THR A 30 6.63 10.17 0.65
N CYS A 31 7.35 10.63 -0.38
CA CYS A 31 7.23 10.08 -1.72
C CYS A 31 8.34 9.05 -1.94
N PRO A 32 8.03 7.75 -1.91
CA PRO A 32 9.05 6.73 -2.05
C PRO A 32 9.58 6.71 -3.48
N GLU A 33 10.85 6.32 -3.62
CA GLU A 33 11.39 5.92 -4.91
C GLU A 33 10.74 4.60 -5.32
N LEU A 34 10.17 4.56 -6.52
CA LEU A 34 9.56 3.35 -7.07
C LEU A 34 10.54 2.68 -8.02
N TYR A 35 10.89 1.43 -7.72
CA TYR A 35 11.78 0.64 -8.55
C TYR A 35 11.52 -0.85 -8.35
N PHE A 36 12.03 -1.66 -9.26
CA PHE A 36 12.20 -3.10 -9.08
C PHE A 36 13.53 -3.57 -9.65
N TYR A 37 13.96 -4.78 -9.33
CA TYR A 37 15.14 -5.38 -9.94
C TYR A 37 14.74 -6.27 -11.11
N ASP A 38 15.31 -6.02 -12.29
CA ASP A 38 15.19 -6.89 -13.46
C ASP A 38 16.60 -7.27 -13.94
N ASN A 39 16.86 -8.57 -14.05
CA ASN A 39 18.19 -9.10 -14.43
C ASN A 39 19.35 -8.45 -13.65
N GLY A 40 19.13 -8.22 -12.36
CA GLY A 40 20.10 -7.60 -11.45
C GLY A 40 20.28 -6.09 -11.58
N GLN A 41 19.51 -5.43 -12.45
CA GLN A 41 19.52 -3.98 -12.61
C GLN A 41 18.31 -3.34 -11.93
N LYS A 42 18.54 -2.22 -11.25
CA LYS A 42 17.47 -1.41 -10.68
C LYS A 42 16.74 -0.67 -11.80
N VAL A 43 15.50 -1.04 -12.05
CA VAL A 43 14.59 -0.41 -13.01
C VAL A 43 13.72 0.59 -12.27
N LYS A 44 13.93 1.89 -12.54
CA LYS A 44 13.13 2.97 -11.98
C LYS A 44 11.75 3.03 -12.62
N LEU A 45 10.74 3.30 -11.80
CA LEU A 45 9.36 3.54 -12.15
C LEU A 45 8.96 4.96 -11.72
N ASP A 46 8.04 5.56 -12.46
CA ASP A 46 7.41 6.82 -12.08
C ASP A 46 6.01 6.53 -11.53
N LEU A 47 5.55 7.35 -10.58
CA LEU A 47 4.20 7.21 -10.02
C LEU A 47 3.16 7.69 -11.04
N TYR A 48 2.13 6.89 -11.29
CA TYR A 48 1.00 7.32 -12.10
C TYR A 48 -0.07 7.95 -11.19
N LEU A 49 -0.21 9.27 -11.27
CA LEU A 49 -0.98 10.06 -10.29
C LEU A 49 -2.50 9.93 -10.41
N ASP A 50 -3.01 9.44 -11.54
CA ASP A 50 -4.45 9.51 -11.87
C ASP A 50 -5.23 8.28 -11.38
N LYS A 51 -4.58 7.13 -11.21
CA LYS A 51 -5.23 5.86 -10.90
C LYS A 51 -4.54 5.09 -9.78
N ILE A 52 -5.33 4.27 -9.10
CA ILE A 52 -4.89 3.39 -8.02
C ILE A 52 -5.51 2.02 -8.22
N PHE A 53 -4.81 0.96 -7.81
CA PHE A 53 -5.35 -0.38 -7.82
C PHE A 53 -5.96 -0.73 -6.46
N VAL A 54 -7.14 -1.36 -6.48
CA VAL A 54 -7.85 -1.77 -5.27
C VAL A 54 -8.48 -3.14 -5.47
N THR A 55 -8.28 -4.04 -4.52
CA THR A 55 -9.01 -5.31 -4.40
C THR A 55 -9.97 -5.23 -3.23
N PHE A 56 -11.25 -5.46 -3.49
CA PHE A 56 -12.32 -5.42 -2.48
C PHE A 56 -12.59 -6.81 -1.89
N LYS A 57 -13.11 -6.84 -0.67
CA LYS A 57 -13.42 -8.08 0.04
C LYS A 57 -14.66 -8.79 -0.51
N ASN A 58 -15.72 -8.03 -0.78
CA ASN A 58 -17.05 -8.56 -1.10
C ASN A 58 -17.69 -7.93 -2.35
N ALA A 59 -16.90 -7.36 -3.27
CA ALA A 59 -17.42 -6.69 -4.46
C ALA A 59 -16.86 -7.34 -5.73
N ASN A 60 -17.63 -8.25 -6.33
CA ASN A 60 -17.21 -9.06 -7.47
C ASN A 60 -17.78 -8.55 -8.81
N GLY A 61 -18.88 -7.80 -8.77
CA GLY A 61 -19.50 -7.18 -9.94
C GLY A 61 -19.17 -5.69 -10.06
N TYR A 62 -19.27 -5.16 -11.29
CA TYR A 62 -19.10 -3.73 -11.57
C TYR A 62 -19.96 -2.82 -10.68
N ALA A 63 -21.23 -3.18 -10.46
CA ALA A 63 -22.15 -2.41 -9.62
C ALA A 63 -21.70 -2.38 -8.15
N GLU A 64 -21.34 -3.55 -7.60
CA GLU A 64 -20.87 -3.71 -6.22
C GLU A 64 -19.56 -2.94 -6.00
N LYS A 65 -18.63 -2.99 -6.97
CA LYS A 65 -17.37 -2.22 -6.91
C LYS A 65 -17.64 -0.73 -6.87
N ASN A 66 -18.55 -0.23 -7.70
CA ASN A 66 -18.91 1.19 -7.69
C ASN A 66 -19.61 1.63 -6.40
N GLU A 67 -20.41 0.75 -5.79
CA GLU A 67 -21.00 1.01 -4.47
C GLU A 67 -19.92 1.09 -3.38
N ALA A 68 -18.96 0.15 -3.37
CA ALA A 68 -17.82 0.19 -2.46
C ALA A 68 -16.98 1.46 -2.66
N ILE A 69 -16.72 1.84 -3.91
CA ILE A 69 -15.94 3.04 -4.27
C ILE A 69 -16.64 4.32 -3.83
N ALA A 70 -17.98 4.39 -3.94
CA ALA A 70 -18.74 5.58 -3.56
C ALA A 70 -18.61 5.96 -2.08
N GLN A 71 -18.14 5.04 -1.22
CA GLN A 71 -17.86 5.29 0.19
C GLN A 71 -16.57 6.13 0.39
N PHE A 72 -15.72 6.22 -0.63
CA PHE A 72 -14.43 6.90 -0.58
C PHE A 72 -14.47 8.20 -1.40
N ASN A 73 -14.48 9.34 -0.73
CA ASN A 73 -14.43 10.65 -1.40
C ASN A 73 -13.14 10.88 -2.21
N VAL A 74 -12.07 10.12 -1.93
CA VAL A 74 -10.79 10.17 -2.66
C VAL A 74 -10.85 9.49 -4.02
N LEU A 75 -11.90 8.70 -4.31
CA LEU A 75 -12.06 7.97 -5.56
C LEU A 75 -13.23 8.51 -6.40
N GLN A 76 -13.05 8.47 -7.72
CA GLN A 76 -14.11 8.64 -8.69
C GLN A 76 -14.72 7.28 -9.05
N LYS A 77 -15.96 7.30 -9.55
CA LYS A 77 -16.60 6.09 -10.09
C LYS A 77 -15.76 5.50 -11.22
N VAL A 78 -15.75 4.17 -11.29
CA VAL A 78 -15.02 3.44 -12.32
C VAL A 78 -15.84 3.45 -13.59
N GLU A 79 -15.26 3.92 -14.69
CA GLU A 79 -15.86 3.79 -16.01
C GLU A 79 -15.79 2.32 -16.45
N VAL A 80 -16.75 1.83 -17.24
CA VAL A 80 -16.72 0.43 -17.73
C VAL A 80 -15.44 0.14 -18.53
N ALA A 81 -14.94 1.13 -19.26
CA ALA A 81 -13.66 1.06 -19.98
C ALA A 81 -12.45 0.90 -19.05
N ASP A 82 -12.61 1.21 -17.76
CA ASP A 82 -11.59 1.11 -16.72
C ASP A 82 -11.61 -0.26 -15.99
N GLU A 83 -12.41 -1.24 -16.47
CA GLU A 83 -12.51 -2.56 -15.86
C GLU A 83 -11.39 -3.50 -16.30
N ILE A 84 -10.65 -4.03 -15.32
CA ILE A 84 -9.73 -5.16 -15.50
C ILE A 84 -10.48 -6.47 -15.29
N GLN A 85 -10.04 -7.52 -16.00
CA GLN A 85 -10.55 -8.89 -15.81
C GLN A 85 -10.03 -9.49 -14.50
N CYS A 86 -10.61 -9.03 -13.40
CA CYS A 86 -10.36 -9.54 -12.07
C CYS A 86 -11.61 -9.31 -11.23
N GLY A 87 -12.22 -10.41 -10.79
CA GLY A 87 -13.53 -10.42 -10.16
C GLY A 87 -13.65 -9.36 -9.06
N ALA A 88 -12.76 -9.38 -8.08
CA ALA A 88 -12.86 -8.51 -6.91
C ALA A 88 -12.10 -7.18 -7.00
N CYS A 89 -11.36 -6.91 -8.08
CA CYS A 89 -10.48 -5.74 -8.16
C CYS A 89 -10.86 -4.72 -9.23
N SER A 90 -10.31 -3.52 -9.07
CA SER A 90 -10.62 -2.35 -9.89
C SER A 90 -9.46 -1.36 -9.94
N VAL A 91 -9.52 -0.44 -10.90
CA VAL A 91 -8.52 0.63 -11.12
C VAL A 91 -9.21 2.00 -11.14
N PRO A 92 -9.82 2.43 -10.01
CA PRO A 92 -10.53 3.69 -9.94
C PRO A 92 -9.59 4.88 -10.19
N ARG A 93 -10.16 5.94 -10.75
CA ARG A 93 -9.49 7.24 -10.83
C ARG A 93 -9.53 7.93 -9.48
N LEU A 94 -8.51 8.73 -9.18
CA LEU A 94 -8.47 9.57 -8.00
C LEU A 94 -9.28 10.85 -8.25
N SER A 95 -10.11 11.27 -7.28
CA SER A 95 -10.94 12.48 -7.41
C SER A 95 -10.10 13.73 -7.62
N HIS A 96 -9.02 13.83 -6.84
CA HIS A 96 -8.07 14.93 -6.89
C HIS A 96 -6.68 14.39 -6.53
N SER A 97 -5.83 14.26 -7.54
CA SER A 97 -4.43 13.90 -7.34
C SER A 97 -3.56 14.74 -8.27
N THR A 98 -2.73 15.56 -7.66
CA THR A 98 -1.80 16.50 -8.30
C THR A 98 -0.35 16.18 -7.95
N ASP A 99 -0.14 15.40 -6.90
CA ASP A 99 1.17 14.99 -6.44
C ASP A 99 1.12 13.60 -5.79
N CYS A 100 2.31 13.08 -5.52
CA CYS A 100 2.47 11.78 -4.90
C CYS A 100 1.87 11.72 -3.47
N LYS A 101 1.92 12.80 -2.68
CA LYS A 101 1.41 12.77 -1.30
C LYS A 101 -0.09 12.50 -1.27
N GLN A 102 -0.82 13.04 -2.25
CA GLN A 102 -2.25 12.80 -2.39
C GLN A 102 -2.56 11.34 -2.77
N VAL A 103 -1.76 10.73 -3.65
CA VAL A 103 -1.88 9.30 -3.97
C VAL A 103 -1.68 8.44 -2.73
N TYR A 104 -0.60 8.66 -1.98
CA TYR A 104 -0.31 7.88 -0.76
C TYR A 104 -1.29 8.13 0.37
N LYS A 105 -1.87 9.34 0.45
CA LYS A 105 -2.99 9.61 1.35
C LYS A 105 -4.20 8.75 0.99
N ALA A 106 -4.56 8.66 -0.30
CA ALA A 106 -5.65 7.80 -0.76
C ALA A 106 -5.38 6.32 -0.49
N ILE A 107 -4.16 5.82 -0.78
CA ILE A 107 -3.72 4.47 -0.42
C ILE A 107 -3.91 4.22 1.07
N THR A 108 -3.47 5.14 1.93
CA THR A 108 -3.56 5.00 3.38
C THR A 108 -5.03 4.94 3.85
N THR A 109 -5.89 5.80 3.30
CA THR A 109 -7.33 5.79 3.58
C THR A 109 -7.98 4.46 3.17
N LEU A 110 -7.68 3.95 1.98
CA LEU A 110 -8.21 2.68 1.49
C LEU A 110 -7.71 1.50 2.31
N HIS A 111 -6.42 1.48 2.65
CA HIS A 111 -5.79 0.43 3.44
C HIS A 111 -6.43 0.27 4.83
N GLN A 112 -6.90 1.38 5.43
CA GLN A 112 -7.61 1.37 6.71
C GLN A 112 -9.04 0.81 6.63
N SER A 113 -9.62 0.70 5.44
CA SER A 113 -11.00 0.23 5.28
C SER A 113 -11.09 -1.29 5.44
N PRO A 114 -12.08 -1.82 6.19
CA PRO A 114 -12.33 -3.26 6.27
C PRO A 114 -12.76 -3.88 4.93
N GLU A 115 -13.27 -3.08 4.00
CA GLU A 115 -13.76 -3.54 2.69
C GLU A 115 -12.65 -3.73 1.65
N VAL A 116 -11.45 -3.23 1.92
CA VAL A 116 -10.28 -3.35 1.03
C VAL A 116 -9.40 -4.49 1.51
N ILE A 117 -9.02 -5.40 0.62
CA ILE A 117 -8.02 -6.46 0.88
C ILE A 117 -6.62 -5.95 0.55
N TYR A 118 -6.48 -5.27 -0.58
CA TYR A 118 -5.21 -4.79 -1.08
C TYR A 118 -5.38 -3.50 -1.85
N THR A 119 -4.38 -2.64 -1.80
CA THR A 119 -4.29 -1.45 -2.63
C THR A 119 -2.84 -1.10 -2.91
N SER A 120 -2.58 -0.57 -4.09
CA SER A 120 -1.24 -0.19 -4.54
C SER A 120 -1.33 0.98 -5.52
N PRO A 121 -0.26 1.79 -5.64
CA PRO A 121 -0.21 2.79 -6.69
C PRO A 121 -0.15 2.13 -8.08
N CYS A 122 -0.73 2.79 -9.08
CA CYS A 122 -0.34 2.53 -10.46
C CYS A 122 1.00 3.22 -10.73
N VAL A 123 1.81 2.62 -11.60
CA VAL A 123 3.14 3.12 -11.95
C VAL A 123 3.27 3.25 -13.46
N MET A 124 4.25 4.01 -13.90
CA MET A 124 4.58 4.21 -15.29
C MET A 124 6.04 3.80 -15.50
N SER A 125 6.29 3.01 -16.53
CA SER A 125 7.66 2.64 -16.89
C SER A 125 8.26 3.68 -17.86
N ARG A 126 9.58 3.58 -18.13
CA ARG A 126 10.30 4.57 -18.94
C ARG A 126 9.76 4.72 -20.36
N ASP A 127 9.15 3.69 -20.92
CA ASP A 127 8.53 3.72 -22.24
C ASP A 127 7.14 4.38 -22.24
N GLY A 128 6.65 4.84 -21.08
CA GLY A 128 5.34 5.45 -20.91
C GLY A 128 4.20 4.46 -20.66
N SER A 129 4.46 3.15 -20.64
CA SER A 129 3.46 2.14 -20.30
C SER A 129 3.00 2.28 -18.85
N ILE A 130 1.69 2.25 -18.65
CA ILE A 130 1.07 2.25 -17.32
C ILE A 130 0.98 0.79 -16.86
N LYS A 131 1.52 0.53 -15.66
CA LYS A 131 1.54 -0.78 -15.03
C LYS A 131 0.78 -0.75 -13.71
N ILE A 132 -0.08 -1.73 -13.53
CA ILE A 132 -0.81 -1.97 -12.29
C ILE A 132 -0.01 -2.97 -11.47
N VAL A 133 0.39 -2.58 -10.26
CA VAL A 133 1.06 -3.48 -9.31
C VAL A 133 0.02 -4.35 -8.64
N THR A 134 -0.06 -5.63 -8.97
CA THR A 134 -1.04 -6.51 -8.32
C THR A 134 -0.61 -6.86 -6.89
N ASP A 135 -1.38 -7.70 -6.22
CA ASP A 135 -1.08 -8.28 -4.90
C ASP A 135 -0.10 -9.46 -4.96
N TYR A 136 0.62 -9.61 -6.08
CA TYR A 136 1.54 -10.71 -6.32
C TYR A 136 2.93 -10.21 -6.71
N PHE A 137 3.95 -10.98 -6.32
CA PHE A 137 5.28 -10.88 -6.91
C PHE A 137 5.79 -12.28 -7.27
N LEU A 138 6.48 -12.36 -8.40
CA LEU A 138 7.03 -13.57 -8.97
C LEU A 138 8.46 -13.73 -8.51
N VAL A 139 8.84 -14.96 -8.21
CA VAL A 139 10.16 -15.25 -7.65
C VAL A 139 10.76 -16.50 -8.26
N LYS A 140 12.08 -16.55 -8.28
CA LYS A 140 12.84 -17.78 -8.46
C LYS A 140 13.91 -17.89 -7.38
N LEU A 141 13.87 -18.97 -6.64
CA LEU A 141 14.84 -19.32 -5.60
C LEU A 141 16.17 -19.71 -6.22
N LYS A 142 17.27 -19.38 -5.54
CA LYS A 142 18.56 -20.00 -5.86
C LYS A 142 18.52 -21.48 -5.44
N ALA A 143 19.24 -22.33 -6.17
CA ALA A 143 19.35 -23.75 -5.83
C ALA A 143 19.94 -24.00 -4.42
N THR A 144 20.66 -23.03 -3.86
CA THR A 144 21.25 -23.09 -2.52
C THR A 144 20.32 -22.66 -1.40
N THR A 145 19.13 -22.14 -1.72
CA THR A 145 18.19 -21.60 -0.72
C THR A 145 17.30 -22.70 -0.19
N SER A 146 17.26 -22.85 1.13
CA SER A 146 16.46 -23.90 1.77
C SER A 146 14.99 -23.50 1.92
N GLN A 147 14.10 -24.48 2.05
CA GLN A 147 12.69 -24.21 2.27
C GLN A 147 12.43 -23.57 3.64
N GLU A 148 13.24 -23.88 4.66
CA GLU A 148 13.20 -23.24 5.97
C GLU A 148 13.52 -21.75 5.88
N GLU A 149 14.56 -21.36 5.14
CA GLU A 149 14.91 -19.96 4.93
C GLU A 149 13.77 -19.19 4.26
N VAL A 150 13.14 -19.79 3.24
CA VAL A 150 11.96 -19.22 2.58
C VAL A 150 10.83 -19.07 3.58
N ASN A 151 10.49 -20.12 4.33
CA ASN A 151 9.38 -20.09 5.29
C ASN A 151 9.58 -19.02 6.38
N SER A 152 10.81 -18.82 6.85
CA SER A 152 11.13 -17.74 7.79
C SER A 152 10.86 -16.36 7.19
N LEU A 153 11.24 -16.12 5.94
CA LEU A 153 10.93 -14.86 5.24
C LEU A 153 9.42 -14.67 5.05
N LEU A 154 8.70 -15.72 4.64
CA LEU A 154 7.24 -15.63 4.45
C LEU A 154 6.53 -15.24 5.74
N GLN A 155 6.92 -15.85 6.87
CA GLN A 155 6.38 -15.52 8.17
C GLN A 155 6.78 -14.11 8.63
N GLU A 156 8.05 -13.75 8.46
CA GLU A 156 8.56 -12.44 8.87
C GLU A 156 7.82 -11.31 8.17
N TYR A 157 7.55 -11.44 6.87
CA TYR A 157 6.94 -10.39 6.06
C TYR A 157 5.42 -10.48 5.93
N GLY A 158 4.80 -11.52 6.49
CA GLY A 158 3.35 -11.72 6.47
C GLY A 158 2.83 -12.05 5.07
N ILE A 159 3.50 -12.94 4.35
CA ILE A 159 3.03 -13.43 3.05
C ILE A 159 1.81 -14.34 3.27
N ILE A 160 0.72 -14.07 2.55
CA ILE A 160 -0.58 -14.75 2.76
C ILE A 160 -0.81 -15.92 1.81
N GLY A 161 -0.03 -16.03 0.74
CA GLY A 161 -0.20 -17.08 -0.26
C GLY A 161 1.08 -17.43 -1.00
N LYS A 162 1.16 -18.70 -1.43
CA LYS A 162 2.24 -19.27 -2.23
C LYS A 162 1.63 -20.04 -3.40
N HIS A 163 2.03 -19.70 -4.62
CA HIS A 163 1.45 -20.22 -5.86
C HIS A 163 2.56 -20.67 -6.81
N GLY A 164 2.34 -21.68 -7.65
CA GLY A 164 3.29 -22.08 -8.70
C GLY A 164 4.47 -22.95 -8.27
N PHE A 165 4.70 -23.17 -6.98
CA PHE A 165 5.77 -24.03 -6.47
C PHE A 165 5.39 -25.52 -6.47
N TYR A 166 5.18 -26.08 -7.66
CA TYR A 166 4.89 -27.50 -7.85
C TYR A 166 6.18 -28.32 -7.94
N ASP A 167 6.19 -29.56 -7.44
CA ASP A 167 7.23 -30.60 -7.62
C ASP A 167 8.66 -30.09 -7.86
N ASN A 168 9.34 -29.65 -6.79
CA ASN A 168 10.72 -29.16 -6.80
C ASN A 168 10.97 -27.90 -7.65
N SER A 169 9.93 -27.21 -8.12
CA SER A 169 10.07 -25.90 -8.76
C SER A 169 10.69 -24.90 -7.79
N LEU A 170 11.73 -24.23 -8.26
CA LEU A 170 12.32 -23.07 -7.59
C LEU A 170 11.57 -21.78 -7.93
N GLU A 171 10.63 -21.83 -8.87
CA GLU A 171 9.89 -20.68 -9.38
C GLU A 171 8.43 -20.71 -8.92
N GLY A 172 7.88 -19.54 -8.64
CA GLY A 172 6.49 -19.37 -8.28
C GLY A 172 6.12 -17.92 -8.00
N GLY A 173 5.05 -17.72 -7.26
CA GLY A 173 4.57 -16.40 -6.84
C GLY A 173 4.17 -16.38 -5.37
N PHE A 174 4.38 -15.23 -4.75
CA PHE A 174 3.93 -14.93 -3.40
C PHE A 174 2.86 -13.84 -3.43
N GLN A 175 1.85 -14.00 -2.60
CA GLN A 175 0.72 -13.09 -2.50
C GLN A 175 0.78 -12.30 -1.20
N VAL A 176 0.48 -11.01 -1.27
CA VAL A 176 0.45 -10.08 -0.16
C VAL A 176 -0.96 -9.49 0.00
N ASP A 177 -1.27 -8.97 1.17
CA ASP A 177 -2.44 -8.14 1.37
C ASP A 177 -2.10 -6.96 2.28
N LYS A 178 -3.11 -6.22 2.73
CA LYS A 178 -2.92 -5.11 3.66
C LYS A 178 -2.34 -5.50 5.03
N THR A 179 -2.31 -6.78 5.39
CA THR A 179 -1.72 -7.27 6.65
C THR A 179 -0.23 -7.59 6.50
N SER A 180 0.27 -7.73 5.27
CA SER A 180 1.69 -7.86 4.97
C SER A 180 2.45 -6.57 5.32
N LYS A 181 3.76 -6.68 5.60
CA LYS A 181 4.57 -5.51 6.01
C LYS A 181 4.74 -4.42 4.95
N ALA A 182 4.46 -4.73 3.69
CA ALA A 182 4.73 -3.89 2.52
C ALA A 182 3.88 -4.36 1.32
N ASN A 183 3.76 -3.53 0.28
CA ASN A 183 3.06 -3.92 -0.95
C ASN A 183 3.91 -4.87 -1.83
N ALA A 184 3.35 -5.42 -2.90
CA ALA A 184 4.04 -6.43 -3.71
C ALA A 184 5.31 -5.91 -4.40
N LEU A 185 5.35 -4.62 -4.78
CA LEU A 185 6.53 -3.99 -5.37
C LEU A 185 7.67 -3.91 -4.37
N GLU A 186 7.37 -3.42 -3.17
CA GLU A 186 8.33 -3.32 -2.07
C GLU A 186 8.79 -4.71 -1.60
N MET A 187 7.88 -5.68 -1.51
CA MET A 187 8.22 -7.05 -1.13
C MET A 187 9.14 -7.72 -2.15
N ALA A 188 8.92 -7.51 -3.45
CA ALA A 188 9.83 -8.01 -4.47
C ALA A 188 11.26 -7.49 -4.25
N ASN A 189 11.42 -6.21 -3.92
CA ASN A 189 12.74 -5.63 -3.63
C ASN A 189 13.35 -6.21 -2.36
N LEU A 190 12.58 -6.25 -1.26
CA LEU A 190 13.05 -6.78 0.02
C LEU A 190 13.52 -8.24 -0.13
N PHE A 191 12.76 -9.05 -0.86
CA PHE A 191 13.10 -10.45 -1.09
C PHE A 191 14.32 -10.60 -1.99
N TYR A 192 14.42 -9.82 -3.08
CA TYR A 192 15.60 -9.82 -3.93
C TYR A 192 16.87 -9.45 -3.15
N GLU A 193 16.78 -8.42 -2.31
CA GLU A 193 17.89 -7.89 -1.51
C GLU A 193 18.40 -8.85 -0.42
N THR A 194 17.65 -9.91 -0.07
CA THR A 194 18.15 -11.00 0.79
C THR A 194 19.27 -11.82 0.13
N GLY A 195 19.38 -11.77 -1.21
CA GLY A 195 20.30 -12.59 -1.98
C GLY A 195 19.92 -14.08 -2.06
N LYS A 196 18.74 -14.48 -1.58
CA LYS A 196 18.23 -15.87 -1.64
C LYS A 196 17.50 -16.21 -2.95
N PHE A 197 17.25 -15.22 -3.78
CA PHE A 197 16.49 -15.35 -5.01
C PHE A 197 17.37 -15.03 -6.21
N GLU A 198 17.19 -15.75 -7.32
CA GLU A 198 17.74 -15.39 -8.63
C GLU A 198 17.03 -14.14 -9.18
N TYR A 199 15.70 -14.08 -9.01
CA TYR A 199 14.93 -12.87 -9.21
C TYR A 199 13.73 -12.81 -8.25
N CYS A 200 13.31 -11.58 -7.97
CA CYS A 200 12.00 -11.27 -7.42
C CYS A 200 11.48 -10.04 -8.18
N ILE A 201 10.36 -10.18 -8.88
CA ILE A 201 9.77 -9.12 -9.66
C ILE A 201 8.31 -8.93 -9.26
N PRO A 202 7.81 -7.69 -9.15
CA PRO A 202 6.38 -7.45 -9.02
C PRO A 202 5.63 -8.04 -10.21
N HIS A 203 4.45 -8.60 -9.97
CA HIS A 203 3.55 -8.94 -11.04
C HIS A 203 2.80 -7.68 -11.50
N PHE A 204 2.89 -7.39 -12.79
CA PHE A 204 2.23 -6.24 -13.41
C PHE A 204 1.11 -6.69 -14.34
N ILE A 205 0.00 -5.94 -14.33
CA ILE A 205 -0.95 -5.92 -15.45
C ILE A 205 -0.65 -4.67 -16.26
N GLU A 206 -0.45 -4.82 -17.57
CA GLU A 206 -0.29 -3.67 -18.47
C GLU A 206 -1.66 -3.08 -18.79
N TRP A 207 -1.80 -1.78 -18.55
CA TRP A 207 -3.01 -1.04 -18.88
C TRP A 207 -2.88 -0.48 -20.30
N HIS A 208 -3.55 -1.12 -21.26
CA HIS A 208 -3.66 -0.61 -22.63
C HIS A 208 -4.94 0.23 -22.76
N LYS A 209 -4.81 1.46 -23.25
CA LYS A 209 -5.94 2.30 -23.66
C LYS A 209 -6.37 1.97 -25.08
#